data_AF-A0A7J6I149-F1
#
_entry.id   AF-A0A7J6I149-F1
#
_cell.length_a   1.000
_cell.length_b   1.000
_cell.length_c   1.000
_cell.angle_alpha   90.00
_cell.angle_beta   90.00
_cell.angle_gamma   90.00
#
_symmetry.space_group_name_H-M   'P 1'
#
loop_
_entity.id
_entity.type
_entity.pdbx_description
1 polymer ?
#
loop_
_entity_poly.entity_id
_entity_poly.type
_entity_poly.pdbx_seq_one_letter_code
_entity_poly.pdbx_strand_id
1 'polypeptide(L)'
;MASSTEQEFLSHYRAKLNRFPRSHNFWDAKIASRVGEKLAFRLKEIGVTAVQIDLREELSRPAHYRLMISPLFDSVRRAGVAVDGAENIGVGGAHICIDSD
;
A
#
# COMPACT_ATOMS: atom_id res chain seq x y z
N MET A 1 14.11 7.48 -4.31
CA MET A 1 13.67 6.20 -3.71
C MET A 1 12.62 6.50 -2.66
N ALA A 2 11.63 5.62 -2.48
CA ALA A 2 10.66 5.68 -1.38
C ALA A 2 10.78 4.34 -0.62
N SER A 3 11.40 4.37 0.56
CA SER A 3 11.69 3.17 1.36
C SER A 3 11.24 3.35 2.81
N SER A 4 10.81 2.26 3.45
CA SER A 4 10.50 2.21 4.89
C SER A 4 11.71 2.43 5.79
N THR A 5 12.93 2.49 5.24
CA THR A 5 14.20 2.74 5.95
C THR A 5 14.60 4.22 6.01
N GLU A 6 13.79 5.13 5.46
CA GLU A 6 14.11 6.56 5.45
C GLU A 6 13.98 7.20 6.84
N GLN A 7 14.78 8.24 7.07
CA GLN A 7 15.01 8.86 8.39
C GLN A 7 13.73 9.40 9.06
N GLU A 8 12.73 9.79 8.26
CA GLU A 8 11.42 10.23 8.73
C GLU A 8 10.57 9.11 9.36
N PHE A 9 10.80 7.84 9.00
CA PHE A 9 10.11 6.69 9.58
C PHE A 9 10.84 6.18 10.84
N LEU A 10 12.13 6.48 10.99
CA LEU A 10 12.94 6.08 12.15
C LEU A 10 12.51 6.79 13.45
N SER A 11 11.94 7.99 13.38
CA SER A 11 11.44 8.70 14.57
C SER A 11 10.20 8.02 15.16
N HIS A 12 9.27 7.58 14.32
CA HIS A 12 8.12 6.77 14.73
C HIS A 12 8.53 5.40 15.28
N TYR A 13 9.63 4.84 14.77
CA TYR A 13 10.22 3.60 15.26
C TYR A 13 10.82 3.76 16.66
N ARG A 14 11.62 4.81 16.89
CA ARG A 14 12.23 5.09 18.21
C ARG A 14 11.21 5.22 19.33
N ALA A 15 10.05 5.80 19.05
CA ALA A 15 8.96 5.90 20.02
C ALA A 15 8.35 4.54 20.42
N LYS A 16 8.48 3.50 19.58
CA LYS A 16 7.94 2.15 19.83
C LYS A 16 8.96 1.19 20.48
N LEU A 17 10.25 1.56 20.56
CA LEU A 17 11.33 0.71 21.11
C LEU A 17 11.24 0.49 22.63
N ASN A 18 10.60 1.38 23.39
CA ASN A 18 10.45 1.25 24.86
C ASN A 18 9.34 0.27 25.29
N ARG A 19 8.72 -0.45 24.36
CA ARG A 19 7.67 -1.44 24.63
C ARG A 19 8.16 -2.78 24.11
N PHE A 20 8.21 -3.80 24.96
CA PHE A 20 8.66 -5.17 24.62
C PHE A 20 8.32 -5.56 23.17
N PRO A 21 9.32 -5.96 22.34
CA PRO A 21 9.13 -6.08 20.91
C PRO A 21 8.30 -7.33 20.61
N ARG A 22 6.99 -7.16 20.43
CA ARG A 22 6.10 -8.29 20.04
C ARG A 22 6.08 -8.57 18.53
N SER A 23 6.74 -7.75 17.71
CA SER A 23 7.12 -8.09 16.32
C SER A 23 7.86 -6.90 15.67
N HIS A 24 8.94 -7.19 14.95
CA HIS A 24 9.62 -6.24 14.05
C HIS A 24 8.84 -6.05 12.74
N ASN A 25 7.55 -5.76 12.82
CA ASN A 25 6.76 -5.47 11.63
C ASN A 25 6.93 -3.99 11.25
N PHE A 26 7.94 -3.72 10.41
CA PHE A 26 8.21 -2.41 9.82
C PHE A 26 7.11 -1.95 8.84
N TRP A 27 6.20 -2.86 8.50
CA TRP A 27 5.11 -2.64 7.56
C TRP A 27 3.77 -2.72 8.29
N ASP A 28 3.15 -1.56 8.49
CA ASP A 28 1.85 -1.36 9.12
C ASP A 28 1.00 -0.49 8.17
N ALA A 29 -0.33 -0.52 8.27
CA ALA A 29 -1.24 0.20 7.37
C ALA A 29 -0.92 1.71 7.28
N LYS A 30 -0.46 2.31 8.39
CA LYS A 30 -0.02 3.72 8.42
C LYS A 30 1.25 3.95 7.60
N ILE A 31 2.21 3.03 7.69
CA ILE A 31 3.46 3.11 6.93
C ILE A 31 3.17 2.88 5.45
N ALA A 32 2.35 1.87 5.13
CA ALA A 32 1.90 1.61 3.76
C ALA A 32 1.22 2.85 3.16
N SER A 33 0.29 3.50 3.87
CA SER A 33 -0.35 4.72 3.37
C SER A 33 0.65 5.85 3.14
N ARG A 34 1.56 6.13 4.08
CA ARG A 34 2.54 7.21 3.94
C ARG A 34 3.54 6.95 2.81
N VAL A 35 3.96 5.70 2.63
CA VAL A 35 4.80 5.31 1.49
C VAL A 35 4.03 5.48 0.17
N GLY A 36 2.75 5.13 0.13
CA GLY A 36 1.90 5.24 -1.05
C GLY A 36 1.67 6.68 -1.49
N GLU A 37 1.39 7.56 -0.53
CA GLU A 37 1.30 9.00 -0.79
C GLU A 37 2.61 9.55 -1.38
N LYS A 38 3.75 9.22 -0.77
CA LYS A 38 5.06 9.65 -1.27
C LYS A 38 5.35 9.10 -2.67
N LEU A 39 4.98 7.85 -2.93
CA LEU A 39 5.12 7.23 -4.24
C LEU A 39 4.30 7.98 -5.29
N ALA A 40 3.05 8.31 -4.98
CA ALA A 40 2.17 9.04 -5.90
C ALA A 40 2.71 10.44 -6.22
N PHE A 41 3.26 11.16 -5.24
CA PHE A 41 3.91 12.45 -5.50
C PHE A 41 5.07 12.30 -6.50
N ARG A 42 5.93 11.28 -6.33
CA ARG A 42 7.04 11.02 -7.25
C ARG A 42 6.58 10.61 -8.65
N LEU A 43 5.54 9.78 -8.74
CA LEU A 43 4.96 9.40 -10.03
C LEU A 43 4.42 10.62 -10.78
N LYS A 44 3.74 11.53 -10.06
CA LYS A 44 3.26 12.79 -10.62
C LYS A 44 4.37 13.73 -11.05
N GLU A 45 5.46 13.84 -10.29
CA GLU A 45 6.65 14.62 -10.68
C GLU A 45 7.24 14.15 -12.02
N ILE A 46 7.14 12.85 -12.31
CA ILE A 46 7.63 12.24 -13.55
C ILE A 46 6.56 12.29 -14.67
N GLY A 47 5.34 12.75 -14.36
CA GLY A 47 4.22 12.80 -15.32
C GLY A 47 3.46 11.47 -15.49
N VAL A 48 3.67 10.51 -14.59
CA VAL A 48 2.95 9.23 -14.60
C VAL A 48 1.61 9.41 -13.88
N THR A 49 0.52 9.13 -14.60
CA THR A 49 -0.85 9.27 -14.10
C THR A 49 -1.52 7.93 -13.78
N ALA A 50 -1.00 6.82 -14.31
CA ALA A 50 -1.54 5.49 -14.13
C ALA A 50 -0.43 4.45 -13.96
N VAL A 51 -0.65 3.47 -13.08
CA VAL A 51 0.23 2.34 -12.81
C VAL A 51 -0.60 1.06 -12.77
N GLN A 52 -0.07 -0.02 -13.33
CA GLN A 52 -0.70 -1.34 -13.29
C GLN A 52 0.07 -2.25 -12.33
N ILE A 53 -0.66 -3.03 -11.53
CA ILE A 53 -0.05 -4.02 -10.66
C ILE A 53 0.03 -5.35 -11.40
N ASP A 54 1.18 -6.03 -11.31
CA ASP A 54 1.28 -7.42 -11.75
C ASP A 54 0.53 -8.32 -10.77
N LEU A 55 -0.71 -8.65 -11.15
CA LEU A 55 -1.59 -9.53 -10.39
C LEU A 55 -0.99 -10.92 -10.20
N ARG A 56 -0.24 -11.43 -11.18
CA ARG A 56 0.32 -12.78 -11.09
C ARG A 56 1.41 -12.82 -10.03
N GLU A 57 2.23 -11.79 -9.98
CA GLU A 57 3.24 -11.63 -8.93
C GLU A 57 2.57 -11.51 -7.56
N GLU A 58 1.57 -10.63 -7.42
CA GLU A 58 0.96 -10.36 -6.11
C GLU A 58 0.14 -11.54 -5.58
N LEU A 59 -0.54 -12.30 -6.46
CA LEU A 59 -1.27 -13.52 -6.08
C LEU A 59 -0.34 -14.66 -5.64
N SER A 60 0.92 -14.66 -6.10
CA SER A 60 1.92 -15.64 -5.64
C SER A 60 2.39 -15.38 -4.21
N ARG A 61 2.15 -14.17 -3.68
CA ARG A 61 2.53 -13.79 -2.31
C ARG A 61 1.51 -14.33 -1.29
N PRO A 62 1.96 -14.66 -0.07
CA PRO A 62 1.07 -15.08 1.01
C PRO A 62 -0.05 -14.06 1.30
N ALA A 63 -1.24 -14.54 1.63
CA ALA A 63 -2.45 -13.73 1.81
C ALA A 63 -2.30 -12.58 2.84
N HIS A 64 -1.50 -12.77 3.90
CA HIS A 64 -1.25 -11.72 4.89
C HIS A 64 -0.47 -10.53 4.33
N TYR A 65 0.44 -10.74 3.37
CA TYR A 65 1.14 -9.66 2.68
C TYR A 65 0.23 -8.90 1.73
N ARG A 66 -0.67 -9.61 1.04
CA ARG A 66 -1.69 -9.01 0.16
C ARG A 66 -2.62 -8.06 0.91
N LEU A 67 -3.06 -8.43 2.11
CA LEU A 67 -3.88 -7.56 2.96
C LEU A 67 -3.10 -6.34 3.48
N MET A 68 -1.81 -6.51 3.74
CA MET A 68 -0.94 -5.46 4.26
C MET A 68 -0.58 -4.39 3.20
N ILE A 69 -0.71 -4.71 1.91
CA ILE A 69 -0.40 -3.77 0.82
C ILE A 69 -1.60 -2.97 0.33
N SER A 70 -2.84 -3.38 0.64
CA SER A 70 -4.04 -2.62 0.27
C SER A 70 -3.99 -1.13 0.65
N PRO A 71 -3.56 -0.74 1.87
CA PRO A 71 -3.49 0.67 2.26
C PRO A 71 -2.48 1.49 1.44
N LEU A 72 -1.48 0.84 0.83
CA LEU A 72 -0.52 1.48 -0.10
C LEU A 72 -1.26 1.95 -1.35
N PHE A 73 -1.96 1.02 -2.01
CA PHE A 73 -2.68 1.30 -3.26
C PHE A 73 -3.82 2.29 -3.07
N ASP A 74 -4.55 2.19 -1.96
CA ASP A 74 -5.59 3.15 -1.61
C ASP A 74 -5.04 4.57 -1.42
N SER A 75 -3.83 4.69 -0.87
CA SER A 75 -3.19 5.99 -0.69
C SER A 75 -2.70 6.57 -2.02
N VAL A 76 -2.18 5.74 -2.93
CA VAL A 76 -1.76 6.15 -4.28
C VAL A 76 -2.97 6.65 -5.09
N ARG A 77 -4.09 5.91 -5.05
CA ARG A 77 -5.35 6.30 -5.69
C ARG A 77 -5.87 7.62 -5.14
N ARG A 78 -5.91 7.79 -3.81
CA ARG A 78 -6.33 9.04 -3.16
C ARG A 78 -5.44 10.22 -3.52
N ALA A 79 -4.14 9.99 -3.69
CA ALA A 79 -3.20 10.99 -4.16
C ALA A 79 -3.33 11.30 -5.66
N GLY A 80 -4.26 10.69 -6.40
CA GLY A 80 -4.63 11.03 -7.77
C GLY A 80 -3.81 10.34 -8.85
N VAL A 81 -3.28 9.15 -8.56
CA VAL A 81 -2.66 8.25 -9.56
C VAL A 81 -3.57 7.03 -9.70
N ALA A 82 -3.98 6.71 -10.93
CA ALA A 82 -4.79 5.54 -11.20
C ALA A 82 -3.96 4.27 -10.94
N VAL A 83 -4.52 3.31 -10.22
CA VAL A 83 -3.88 2.03 -9.94
C VAL A 83 -4.79 0.94 -10.44
N ASP A 84 -4.38 0.19 -11.46
CA ASP A 84 -5.14 -0.91 -12.04
C ASP A 84 -4.76 -2.25 -11.39
N GLY A 85 -5.74 -3.12 -11.16
CA GLY A 85 -5.56 -4.44 -10.56
C GLY A 85 -5.57 -4.48 -9.02
N ALA A 86 -5.61 -3.35 -8.31
CA ALA A 86 -5.57 -3.38 -6.84
C ALA A 86 -6.80 -4.07 -6.21
N GLU A 87 -7.94 -3.99 -6.88
CA GLU A 87 -9.21 -4.65 -6.51
C GLU A 87 -9.15 -6.18 -6.53
N ASN A 88 -8.25 -6.75 -7.32
CA ASN A 88 -8.10 -8.20 -7.46
C ASN A 88 -7.14 -8.82 -6.42
N ILE A 89 -6.51 -7.99 -5.58
CA ILE A 89 -5.55 -8.41 -4.55
C ILE A 89 -6.27 -8.79 -3.25
N GLY A 90 -7.50 -8.30 -3.02
CA GLY A 90 -8.34 -8.68 -1.89
C GLY A 90 -8.84 -10.12 -2.00
N VAL A 91 -8.66 -10.91 -0.94
CA VAL A 91 -9.40 -12.18 -0.81
C VAL A 91 -10.88 -11.83 -0.66
N GLY A 92 -11.64 -12.05 -1.73
CA GLY A 92 -13.09 -11.81 -1.78
C GLY A 92 -13.44 -10.62 -2.66
N GLY A 93 -13.57 -10.88 -3.96
CA GLY A 93 -14.42 -10.06 -4.80
C GLY A 93 -15.85 -10.13 -4.27
N ALA A 94 -16.23 -9.16 -3.44
CA ALA A 94 -17.61 -8.74 -3.34
C ALA A 94 -17.85 -7.75 -4.48
N HIS A 95 -17.89 -8.26 -5.71
CA HIS A 95 -18.70 -7.67 -6.76
C HIS A 95 -20.15 -7.81 -6.27
N ILE A 96 -20.64 -6.82 -5.54
CA ILE A 96 -22.08 -6.61 -5.45
C ILE A 96 -22.45 -5.93 -6.76
N CYS A 97 -22.74 -6.74 -7.78
CA CYS A 97 -23.55 -6.28 -8.89
C CYS A 97 -24.93 -5.99 -8.30
N ILE A 98 -25.25 -4.71 -8.09
CA ILE A 98 -26.65 -4.30 -7.99
C ILE A 98 -27.06 -4.03 -9.43
N ASP A 99 -27.62 -5.06 -10.07
CA ASP A 99 -28.40 -4.86 -11.28
C ASP A 99 -29.64 -4.04 -10.89
N SER A 100 -29.76 -2.83 -11.44
CA SER A 100 -30.99 -2.05 -11.37
C SER A 100 -31.83 -2.40 -12.59
N ASP A 101 -32.93 -3.12 -12.37
CA ASP A 101 -34.10 -3.15 -13.29
C ASP A 101 -34.81 -1.78 -13.30
#